data_AF-A0A8I0WSQ2-F1
#
_entry.id   AF-A0A8I0WSQ2-F1
#
_cell.length_a   1.000
_cell.length_b   1.000
_cell.length_c   1.000
_cell.angle_alpha   90.00
_cell.angle_beta   90.00
_cell.angle_gamma   90.00
#
_symmetry.space_group_name_H-M   'P 1'
#
loop_
_entity.id
_entity.type
_entity.pdbx_description
1 polymer ?
#
loop_
_entity_poly.entity_id
_entity_poly.type
_entity_poly.pdbx_seq_one_letter_code
_entity_poly.pdbx_strand_id
1 'polypeptide(L)'
;MIKSKTKEERQWLSDVAELGCICCRNMGFGASLAEIHHIRTGQGMAQRASHTDVLPLCPPHHRACYETGFHASPKSWQEIHGTEIELLEQTKQEVMELRACRV
;
A
#
# COMPACT_ATOMS: atom_id res chain seq x y z
N MET A 1 20.54 16.60 3.33
CA MET A 1 20.47 15.63 4.44
C MET A 1 19.32 14.67 4.18
N ILE A 2 19.55 13.36 4.22
CA ILE A 2 18.48 12.36 4.12
C ILE A 2 17.80 12.32 5.49
N LYS A 3 16.53 12.70 5.56
CA LYS A 3 15.75 12.66 6.81
C LYS A 3 15.40 11.19 7.10
N SER A 4 15.84 10.68 8.25
CA SER A 4 15.49 9.34 8.71
C SER A 4 14.02 9.26 9.09
N LYS A 5 13.39 8.09 8.89
CA LYS A 5 12.00 7.85 9.28
C LYS A 5 11.82 8.02 10.78
N THR A 6 10.78 8.74 11.22
CA THR A 6 10.42 8.84 12.64
C THR A 6 9.94 7.50 13.18
N LYS A 7 9.77 7.39 14.51
CA LYS A 7 9.25 6.18 15.13
C LYS A 7 7.81 5.91 14.69
N GLU A 8 7.00 6.97 14.59
CA GLU A 8 5.60 6.94 14.20
C GLU A 8 5.45 6.51 12.74
N GLU A 9 6.31 7.01 11.85
CA GLU A 9 6.34 6.58 10.44
C GLU A 9 6.72 5.10 10.32
N ARG A 10 7.69 4.61 11.11
CA ARG A 10 8.04 3.19 11.11
C ARG A 10 6.89 2.32 11.61
N GLN A 11 6.21 2.75 12.67
CA GLN A 11 5.05 2.03 13.21
C GLN A 11 3.90 2.01 12.19
N TRP A 12 3.61 3.15 11.56
CA TRP A 12 2.60 3.22 10.50
C TRP A 12 2.89 2.24 9.36
N LEU A 13 4.12 2.23 8.84
CA LEU A 13 4.53 1.30 7.79
C LEU A 13 4.43 -0.17 8.25
N SER A 14 4.74 -0.46 9.51
CA SER A 14 4.59 -1.80 10.08
C SER A 14 3.11 -2.21 10.14
N ASP A 15 2.23 -1.33 10.62
CA ASP A 15 0.80 -1.59 10.72
C ASP A 15 0.18 -1.82 9.33
N VAL A 16 0.57 -1.00 8.34
CA VAL A 16 0.14 -1.17 6.94
C VAL A 16 0.59 -2.53 6.39
N ALA A 17 1.85 -2.91 6.57
CA ALA A 17 2.37 -4.19 6.10
C ALA A 17 1.65 -5.39 6.75
N GLU A 18 1.26 -5.26 8.02
CA GLU A 18 0.56 -6.31 8.77
C GLU A 18 -0.85 -6.60 8.26
N LEU A 19 -1.54 -5.60 7.68
CA LEU A 19 -2.82 -5.84 7.03
C LEU A 19 -2.70 -6.91 5.92
N GLY A 20 -1.54 -7.01 5.28
CA GLY A 20 -1.28 -7.87 4.12
C GLY A 20 -1.66 -7.22 2.79
N CYS A 21 -1.64 -7.95 1.68
CA CYS A 21 -1.97 -7.34 0.39
C CYS A 21 -3.43 -6.93 0.27
N ILE A 22 -3.69 -5.64 0.04
CA ILE A 22 -5.07 -5.11 -0.12
C ILE A 22 -5.81 -5.76 -1.28
N CYS A 23 -5.14 -6.01 -2.41
CA CYS A 23 -5.75 -6.70 -3.56
C CYS A 23 -6.15 -8.13 -3.21
N CYS A 24 -5.28 -8.89 -2.54
CA CYS A 24 -5.60 -10.26 -2.13
C CYS A 24 -6.77 -10.30 -1.14
N ARG A 25 -6.82 -9.38 -0.17
CA ARG A 25 -7.94 -9.27 0.76
C ARG A 25 -9.26 -8.97 0.04
N ASN A 26 -9.27 -7.96 -0.83
CA ASN A 26 -10.47 -7.54 -1.56
C ASN A 26 -10.97 -8.63 -2.53
N MET A 27 -10.08 -9.46 -3.07
CA MET A 27 -10.43 -10.62 -3.90
C MET A 27 -10.87 -11.86 -3.10
N GLY A 28 -10.87 -11.80 -1.77
CA GLY A 28 -11.27 -12.93 -0.90
C GLY A 28 -10.20 -14.00 -0.71
N PHE A 29 -8.94 -13.74 -1.12
CA PHE A 29 -7.81 -14.66 -0.90
C PHE A 29 -7.19 -14.56 0.50
N GLY A 30 -7.65 -13.61 1.31
CA GLY A 30 -7.14 -13.36 2.65
C GLY A 30 -5.84 -12.55 2.67
N ALA A 31 -5.22 -12.47 3.86
CA ALA A 31 -4.00 -11.72 4.06
C ALA A 31 -2.79 -12.45 3.45
N SER A 32 -1.98 -11.73 2.69
CA SER A 32 -0.70 -12.20 2.15
C SER A 32 0.42 -11.23 2.50
N LEU A 33 1.65 -11.70 2.59
CA LEU A 33 2.80 -10.86 2.95
C LEU A 33 2.92 -9.67 1.97
N ALA A 34 2.92 -8.46 2.53
CA ALA A 34 2.91 -7.23 1.78
C ALA A 34 4.24 -6.47 1.88
N GLU A 35 4.61 -5.87 0.76
CA GLU A 35 5.61 -4.83 0.62
C GLU A 35 4.93 -3.47 0.65
N ILE A 36 5.68 -2.45 1.05
CA ILE A 36 5.20 -1.07 1.06
C ILE A 36 5.30 -0.47 -0.34
N HIS A 37 4.14 -0.09 -0.87
CA HIS A 37 4.01 0.66 -2.11
C HIS A 37 3.67 2.13 -1.79
N HIS A 38 4.51 3.08 -2.19
CA HIS A 38 4.16 4.51 -2.13
C HIS A 38 3.30 4.88 -3.32
N ILE A 39 2.12 5.47 -3.07
CA ILE A 39 1.23 5.86 -4.15
C ILE A 39 1.92 6.85 -5.10
N ARG A 40 1.58 6.79 -6.38
CA ARG A 40 2.12 7.62 -7.46
C ARG A 40 1.16 8.75 -7.83
N THR A 41 -0.13 8.56 -7.59
CA THR A 41 -1.17 9.58 -7.83
C THR A 41 -0.84 10.88 -7.08
N GLY A 42 -0.86 11.99 -7.81
CA GLY A 42 -0.53 13.33 -7.29
C GLY A 42 0.95 13.59 -7.05
N GLN A 43 1.86 12.64 -7.32
CA GLN A 43 3.31 12.84 -7.16
C GLN A 43 3.97 13.25 -8.49
N GLY A 44 4.85 14.26 -8.43
CA GLY A 44 5.65 14.67 -9.57
C GLY A 44 6.72 13.64 -9.96
N MET A 45 7.36 13.82 -11.11
CA MET A 45 8.49 12.99 -11.54
C MET A 45 9.59 12.99 -10.46
N ALA A 46 10.07 11.79 -10.11
CA ALA A 46 11.05 11.54 -9.05
C ALA A 46 10.62 11.89 -7.61
N GLN A 47 9.35 12.27 -7.37
CA GLN A 47 8.82 12.46 -6.03
C GLN A 47 8.28 11.15 -5.46
N ARG A 48 8.44 11.00 -4.14
CA ARG A 48 7.89 9.89 -3.36
C ARG A 48 6.82 10.46 -2.44
N ALA A 49 5.66 9.82 -2.40
CA ALA A 49 4.59 10.17 -1.48
C ALA A 49 5.03 10.04 -0.01
N SER A 50 4.23 10.62 0.88
CA SER A 50 4.43 10.53 2.32
C SER A 50 4.55 9.07 2.79
N HIS A 51 5.26 8.83 3.89
CA HIS A 51 5.25 7.51 4.54
C HIS A 51 3.86 7.08 5.03
N THR A 52 2.92 8.02 5.13
CA THR A 52 1.51 7.76 5.46
C THR A 52 0.64 7.42 4.25
N ASP A 53 1.15 7.66 3.04
CA ASP A 53 0.41 7.49 1.79
C ASP A 53 0.95 6.27 1.03
N VAL A 54 0.65 5.10 1.58
CA VAL A 54 1.17 3.80 1.14
C VAL A 54 0.09 2.73 1.08
N LEU A 55 0.27 1.77 0.17
CA LEU A 55 -0.55 0.57 0.05
C LEU A 55 0.29 -0.67 0.44
N PRO A 56 -0.31 -1.67 1.09
CA PRO A 56 0.33 -2.95 1.30
C PRO A 56 0.06 -3.86 0.10
N LEU A 57 1.10 -4.21 -0.65
CA LEU A 57 0.99 -5.02 -1.88
C LEU A 57 1.93 -6.23 -1.82
N CYS A 58 1.44 -7.43 -2.10
CA CYS A 58 2.30 -8.61 -2.25
C CYS A 58 3.18 -8.47 -3.50
N PRO A 59 4.31 -9.20 -3.61
CA PRO A 59 5.20 -9.09 -4.76
C PRO A 59 4.48 -9.23 -6.12
N PRO A 60 3.52 -10.17 -6.30
CA PRO A 60 2.71 -10.28 -7.53
C PRO A 60 1.85 -9.06 -7.88
N HIS A 61 1.34 -8.33 -6.88
CA HIS A 61 0.54 -7.12 -7.10
C HIS A 61 1.41 -5.85 -7.07
N HIS A 62 2.67 -5.93 -6.63
CA HIS A 62 3.55 -4.77 -6.52
C HIS A 62 4.49 -4.62 -7.71
N ARG A 63 5.31 -5.64 -7.98
CA ARG A 63 6.55 -5.51 -8.78
C ARG A 63 6.29 -5.62 -10.28
N ALA A 64 7.11 -4.96 -11.09
CA ALA A 64 6.98 -4.95 -12.55
C ALA A 64 7.25 -6.29 -13.24
N CYS A 65 7.87 -7.25 -12.56
CA CYS A 65 8.16 -8.57 -13.12
C CYS A 65 6.93 -9.51 -13.14
N TYR A 66 5.82 -9.09 -12.57
CA TYR A 66 4.54 -9.81 -12.61
C TYR A 66 3.56 -9.02 -13.45
N GLU A 67 2.81 -9.70 -14.32
CA GLU A 67 1.80 -9.05 -15.18
C GLU A 67 0.70 -8.36 -14.35
N THR A 68 0.37 -8.93 -13.19
CA THR A 68 -0.56 -8.40 -12.20
C THR A 68 0.04 -7.31 -11.31
N GLY A 69 1.29 -6.92 -11.54
CA GLY A 69 1.99 -5.95 -10.71
C GLY A 69 1.63 -4.51 -11.06
N PHE A 70 1.41 -3.67 -10.05
CA PHE A 70 1.15 -2.25 -10.25
C PHE A 70 2.24 -1.61 -11.11
N HIS A 71 3.53 -1.88 -10.83
CA HIS A 71 4.63 -1.30 -11.59
C HIS A 71 4.77 -1.87 -13.02
N ALA A 72 4.07 -2.95 -13.37
CA ALA A 72 4.03 -3.46 -14.75
C ALA A 72 3.01 -2.69 -15.60
N SER A 73 1.80 -2.46 -15.05
CA SER A 73 0.72 -1.82 -15.79
C SER A 73 -0.23 -0.99 -14.89
N PRO A 74 0.20 0.20 -14.39
CA PRO A 74 -0.54 0.94 -13.36
C PRO A 74 -1.98 1.29 -13.71
N LYS A 75 -2.28 1.52 -14.99
CA LYS A 75 -3.61 1.90 -15.47
C LYS A 75 -4.58 0.72 -15.38
N SER A 76 -4.30 -0.38 -16.08
CA SER A 76 -5.12 -1.60 -16.05
C SER A 76 -5.19 -2.19 -14.65
N TRP A 77 -4.12 -2.11 -13.88
CA TRP A 77 -4.10 -2.54 -12.49
C TRP A 77 -5.17 -1.80 -11.66
N GLN A 78 -5.25 -0.47 -11.79
CA GLN A 78 -6.24 0.33 -11.06
C GLN A 78 -7.66 0.11 -11.57
N GLU A 79 -7.84 -0.19 -12.87
CA GLU A 79 -9.15 -0.59 -13.42
C GLU A 79 -9.65 -1.91 -12.81
N ILE A 80 -8.74 -2.82 -12.47
CA ILE A 80 -9.07 -4.15 -11.89
C ILE A 80 -9.27 -4.08 -10.38
N HIS A 81 -8.39 -3.37 -9.67
CA HIS A 81 -8.34 -3.42 -8.20
C HIS A 81 -8.92 -2.18 -7.50
N GLY A 82 -9.20 -1.11 -8.23
CA GLY A 82 -9.52 0.20 -7.67
C GLY A 82 -8.35 1.18 -7.76
N THR A 83 -8.64 2.48 -7.69
CA THR A 83 -7.63 3.52 -7.79
C THR A 83 -6.71 3.54 -6.56
N GLU A 84 -5.49 4.06 -6.72
CA GLU A 84 -4.56 4.23 -5.59
C GLU A 84 -5.16 5.05 -4.45
N ILE A 85 -6.03 6.02 -4.76
CA ILE A 85 -6.67 6.90 -3.76
C ILE A 85 -7.75 6.16 -2.99
N GLU A 86 -8.61 5.40 -3.68
CA GLU A 86 -9.65 4.58 -3.03
C GLU A 86 -9.01 3.53 -2.12
N LEU A 87 -7.99 2.83 -2.62
CA LEU A 87 -7.28 1.82 -1.86
C LEU A 87 -6.47 2.41 -0.70
N LEU A 88 -5.98 3.65 -0.84
CA LEU A 88 -5.29 4.34 0.24
C LEU A 88 -6.24 4.71 1.37
N GLU A 89 -7.44 5.20 1.05
CA GLU A 89 -8.46 5.51 2.04
C GLU A 89 -8.88 4.25 2.80
N GLN A 90 -9.14 3.15 2.09
CA GLN A 90 -9.39 1.84 2.70
C GLN A 90 -8.23 1.42 3.62
N THR A 91 -6.99 1.50 3.15
CA THR A 91 -5.80 1.13 3.95
C THR A 91 -5.71 1.96 5.23
N LYS A 92 -5.94 3.27 5.17
CA LYS A 92 -5.89 4.17 6.33
C LYS A 92 -6.95 3.80 7.37
N GLN A 93 -8.17 3.56 6.91
CA GLN A 93 -9.27 3.14 7.78
C GLN A 93 -8.97 1.80 8.47
N GLU A 94 -8.49 0.81 7.73
CA GLU A 94 -8.14 -0.51 8.28
C GLU A 94 -6.98 -0.43 9.30
N VAL A 95 -5.99 0.45 9.10
CA VAL A 95 -4.93 0.68 10.11
C VAL A 95 -5.50 1.29 11.38
N MET A 96 -6.46 2.21 11.27
CA MET A 96 -7.13 2.80 12.44
C MET A 96 -7.90 1.73 13.23
N GLU A 97 -8.61 0.84 12.54
CA GLU A 97 -9.31 -0.29 13.13
C GLU A 97 -8.35 -1.28 13.79
N LEU A 98 -7.26 -1.65 13.11
CA LEU A 98 -6.20 -2.51 13.65
C LEU A 98 -5.62 -1.95 14.96
N ARG A 99 -5.40 -0.63 15.02
CA ARG A 99 -4.92 0.04 16.24
C ARG A 99 -5.98 0.09 17.35
N ALA A 100 -7.25 0.24 17.00
CA ALA A 100 -8.35 0.24 17.95
C ALA A 100 -8.68 -1.15 18.51
N CYS A 101 -8.35 -2.23 17.80
CA CYS A 101 -8.52 -3.60 18.30
C CYS A 101 -7.35 -4.11 19.15
N ARG A 102 -6.22 -3.38 19.20
CA ARG A 102 -5.02 -3.74 19.96
C ARG A 102 -5.00 -3.19 21.40
N VAL A 103 -6.01 -2.42 21.80
CA VAL A 103 -6.18 -1.93 23.18
C VAL A 103 -6.83 -2.97 24.08
#